data_AF-A0A0B1S608-F1
#
_entry.id   AF-A0A0B1S608-F1
#
_cell.length_a   1.000
_cell.length_b   1.000
_cell.length_c   1.000
_cell.angle_alpha   90.00
_cell.angle_beta   90.00
_cell.angle_gamma   90.00
#
_symmetry.space_group_name_H-M   'P 1'
#
loop_
_entity.id
_entity.type
_entity.pdbx_description
1 polymer ?
#
loop_
_entity_poly.entity_id
_entity_poly.type
_entity_poly.pdbx_seq_one_letter_code
_entity_poly.pdbx_strand_id
1 'polypeptide(L)'
;MIRVAARPAAAALSSHADCVTAHAESPEERTRRIWKCADAVAFDVDSTVCQDEAIDELAEYLGVGEAVANVTRLAMNGNTRFR
;
A
#
# COMPACT_ATOMS: atom_id res chain seq x y z
N MET A 1 10.38 -22.56 3.03
CA MET A 1 9.23 -22.77 3.95
C MET A 1 9.05 -21.51 4.78
N ILE A 2 8.06 -20.68 4.44
CA ILE A 2 7.74 -19.47 5.21
C ILE A 2 7.04 -19.93 6.49
N ARG A 3 7.63 -19.65 7.65
CA ARG A 3 6.99 -19.88 8.95
C ARG A 3 6.07 -18.70 9.24
N VAL A 4 4.76 -18.93 9.12
CA VAL A 4 3.74 -18.00 9.64
C VAL A 4 3.79 -18.12 11.16
N ALA A 5 4.28 -17.06 11.83
CA ALA A 5 4.24 -16.98 13.28
C ALA A 5 2.78 -16.88 13.73
N ALA A 6 2.35 -17.79 14.61
CA ALA A 6 1.04 -17.73 15.24
C ALA A 6 0.96 -16.46 16.10
N ARG A 7 -0.12 -15.68 15.93
CA ARG A 7 -0.45 -14.54 16.80
C ARG A 7 -0.41 -14.99 18.26
N PRO A 8 0.32 -14.31 19.16
CA PRO A 8 0.15 -14.56 20.57
C PRO A 8 -1.28 -14.17 20.95
N ALA A 9 -1.89 -14.99 21.81
CA ALA A 9 -3.19 -14.72 22.39
C ALA A 9 -3.18 -13.32 23.02
N ALA A 10 -4.25 -12.57 22.79
CA ALA A 10 -4.45 -11.19 23.18
C ALA A 10 -3.79 -10.87 24.53
N ALA A 11 -2.65 -10.16 24.48
CA ALA A 11 -2.23 -9.36 25.61
C ALA A 11 -3.36 -8.34 25.83
N ALA A 12 -4.00 -8.42 26.99
CA ALA A 12 -5.11 -7.59 27.38
C ALA A 12 -4.85 -6.13 26.99
N LEU A 13 -5.73 -5.58 26.15
CA LEU A 13 -5.80 -4.15 25.91
C LEU A 13 -6.12 -3.53 27.28
N SER A 14 -5.13 -2.94 27.95
CA SER A 14 -5.34 -2.24 29.20
C SER A 14 -6.36 -1.13 28.94
N SER A 15 -7.55 -1.27 29.53
CA SER A 15 -8.52 -0.20 29.62
C SER A 15 -8.00 0.83 30.63
N HIS A 16 -7.06 1.68 30.21
CA HIS A 16 -6.86 2.94 30.88
C HIS A 16 -7.77 3.96 30.23
N ALA A 17 -9.01 3.95 30.74
CA ALA A 17 -9.93 5.06 30.66
C ALA A 17 -9.34 6.22 31.48
N ASP A 18 -8.33 6.90 30.94
CA ASP A 18 -7.99 8.22 31.40
C ASP A 18 -8.90 9.20 30.68
N CYS A 19 -9.82 9.76 31.46
CA CYS A 19 -10.59 10.95 31.17
C CYS A 19 -9.63 12.11 30.86
N VAL A 20 -9.26 12.26 29.59
CA VAL A 20 -8.65 13.48 29.08
C VAL A 20 -9.49 13.91 27.89
N THR A 21 -9.92 15.17 27.95
CA THR A 21 -10.72 15.91 26.97
C THR A 21 -10.70 15.30 25.57
N ALA A 22 -11.88 15.02 25.03
CA ALA A 22 -12.06 14.55 23.65
C ALA A 22 -11.62 15.65 22.67
N HIS A 23 -10.31 15.83 22.52
CA HIS A 23 -9.73 16.53 21.40
C HIS A 23 -9.97 15.65 20.19
N ALA A 24 -10.74 16.16 19.23
CA ALA A 24 -10.89 15.52 17.94
C ALA A 24 -9.50 15.39 17.31
N GLU A 25 -8.99 14.16 17.23
CA GLU A 25 -7.74 13.82 16.56
C GLU A 25 -7.82 14.32 15.10
N SER A 26 -6.89 15.18 14.70
CA SER A 26 -6.81 15.63 13.31
C SER A 26 -6.46 14.46 12.38
N PRO A 27 -6.82 14.53 11.08
CA PRO A 27 -6.46 13.50 10.11
C PRO A 27 -4.94 13.23 10.04
N GLU A 28 -4.13 14.27 10.25
CA GLU A 28 -2.67 14.16 10.26
C GLU A 28 -2.17 13.39 11.49
N GLU A 29 -2.64 13.74 12.69
CA GLU A 29 -2.27 13.05 13.94
C GLU A 29 -2.62 11.56 13.87
N ARG A 30 -3.82 11.26 13.36
CA ARG A 30 -4.27 9.88 13.13
C ARG A 30 -3.35 9.13 12.17
N THR A 31 -2.98 9.76 11.06
CA THR A 31 -2.09 9.16 10.05
C THR A 31 -0.70 8.89 10.62
N ARG A 32 -0.12 9.84 11.37
CA ARG A 32 1.18 9.68 12.04
C ARG A 32 1.17 8.55 13.07
N ARG A 33 0.07 8.41 13.83
CA ARG A 33 -0.09 7.34 14.82
C ARG A 33 -0.14 5.96 14.13
N ILE A 34 -0.94 5.82 13.07
CA ILE A 34 -1.01 4.58 12.30
C ILE A 34 0.37 4.22 11.73
N TRP A 35 1.06 5.18 11.11
CA TRP A 35 2.39 4.95 10.54
C TRP A 35 3.42 4.48 11.58
N LYS A 36 3.43 5.08 12.78
CA LYS A 36 4.35 4.70 13.87
C LYS A 36 4.07 3.33 14.49
N CYS A 37 2.82 2.86 14.41
CA CYS A 37 2.36 1.64 15.10
C CYS A 37 2.02 0.49 14.15
N ALA A 38 2.31 0.61 12.86
CA ALA A 38 1.97 -0.42 11.88
C ALA A 38 2.84 -1.69 12.09
N ASP A 39 2.18 -2.85 12.18
CA ASP A 39 2.88 -4.15 12.21
C ASP A 39 3.52 -4.50 10.86
N ALA A 40 2.95 -3.97 9.77
CA ALA A 40 3.44 -4.15 8.41
C ALA A 40 3.07 -2.95 7.53
N VAL A 41 3.89 -2.69 6.50
CA VAL A 41 3.65 -1.71 5.45
C VAL A 41 3.70 -2.43 4.11
N ALA A 42 2.64 -2.30 3.32
CA ALA A 42 2.60 -2.79 1.96
C ALA A 42 3.02 -1.65 1.02
N PHE A 43 3.99 -1.93 0.17
CA PHE A 43 4.42 -1.01 -0.88
C PHE A 43 3.89 -1.52 -2.20
N ASP A 44 3.38 -0.61 -3.01
CA ASP A 44 3.24 -0.85 -4.43
C ASP A 44 4.64 -1.01 -5.06
N VAL A 45 4.72 -1.66 -6.21
CA VAL A 45 6.00 -1.98 -6.86
C VAL A 45 6.40 -0.86 -7.80
N ASP A 46 5.69 -0.77 -8.92
CA ASP A 46 5.99 0.18 -9.99
C ASP A 46 5.65 1.61 -9.53
N SER A 47 6.47 2.59 -9.89
CA SER A 47 6.38 4.00 -9.47
C SER A 47 6.37 4.28 -7.95
N THR A 48 6.57 3.26 -7.10
CA THR A 48 6.65 3.38 -5.63
C THR A 48 7.98 2.84 -5.08
N VAL A 49 8.27 1.55 -5.30
CA VAL A 49 9.56 0.94 -4.93
C VAL A 49 10.55 1.07 -6.08
N CYS A 50 10.08 0.80 -7.29
CA CYS A 50 10.83 0.93 -8.53
C CYS A 50 10.55 2.29 -9.17
N GLN A 51 11.57 2.90 -9.78
CA GLN A 51 11.40 4.13 -10.57
C GLN A 51 10.89 3.82 -11.98
N ASP A 52 11.27 2.65 -12.50
CA ASP A 52 10.90 2.19 -13.84
C ASP A 52 9.65 1.29 -13.78
N GLU A 53 8.96 1.20 -14.90
CA GLU A 53 7.76 0.38 -15.09
C GLU A 53 8.17 -0.94 -15.76
N ALA A 54 8.14 -2.05 -15.02
CA ALA A 54 8.69 -3.33 -15.51
C ALA A 54 8.03 -3.82 -16.80
N ILE A 55 6.73 -3.51 -16.99
CA ILE A 55 5.98 -3.90 -18.18
C ILE A 55 6.35 -3.06 -19.41
N ASP A 56 6.70 -1.78 -19.22
CA ASP A 56 7.08 -0.88 -20.31
C ASP A 56 8.48 -1.27 -20.85
N GLU A 57 9.42 -1.57 -19.95
CA GLU A 57 10.76 -2.06 -20.33
C GLU A 57 10.69 -3.37 -21.13
N LEU A 58 9.82 -4.29 -20.70
CA LEU A 58 9.59 -5.54 -21.43
C LEU A 58 8.95 -5.29 -22.81
N ALA A 59 8.00 -4.35 -22.88
CA ALA A 59 7.32 -4.00 -24.13
C ALA A 59 8.27 -3.34 -25.13
N GLU A 60 9.17 -2.47 -24.66
CA GLU A 60 10.20 -1.84 -25.48
C GLU A 60 11.17 -2.87 -26.06
N TYR A 61 11.64 -3.81 -25.22
CA TYR A 61 12.48 -4.91 -25.68
C TYR A 61 11.83 -5.75 -26.79
N LEU A 62 10.50 -5.92 -26.73
CA LEU A 62 9.71 -6.66 -27.72
C LEU A 62 9.22 -5.79 -28.90
N GLY A 63 9.52 -4.49 -28.92
CA GLY A 63 9.12 -3.56 -29.97
C GLY A 63 7.61 -3.22 -29.98
N VAL A 64 6.92 -3.40 -28.86
CA VAL A 64 5.47 -3.14 -28.70
C VAL A 64 5.16 -2.09 -27.63
N GLY A 65 6.14 -1.27 -27.26
CA GLY A 65 6.04 -0.25 -26.20
C GLY A 65 4.82 0.65 -26.31
N GLU A 66 4.56 1.23 -27.48
CA GLU A 66 3.43 2.16 -27.69
C GLU A 66 2.05 1.52 -27.43
N ALA A 67 1.88 0.26 -27.85
CA ALA A 67 0.64 -0.47 -27.66
C ALA A 67 0.39 -0.74 -26.17
N VAL A 68 1.44 -1.17 -25.45
CA VAL A 68 1.37 -1.45 -24.01
C VAL A 68 1.14 -0.18 -23.22
N ALA A 69 1.89 0.90 -23.48
CA ALA A 69 1.72 2.18 -22.80
C ALA A 69 0.28 2.73 -22.94
N ASN A 70 -0.33 2.57 -24.12
CA ASN A 70 -1.74 2.96 -24.32
C ASN A 70 -2.71 2.14 -23.48
N VAL A 71 -2.49 0.84 -23.36
CA VAL A 71 -3.32 -0.04 -22.50
C VAL A 71 -3.12 0.31 -21.03
N THR A 72 -1.89 0.48 -20.58
CA THR A 72 -1.56 0.91 -19.20
C THR A 72 -2.26 2.22 -18.87
N ARG A 73 -2.19 3.21 -19.76
CA ARG A 73 -2.90 4.49 -19.59
C ARG A 73 -4.42 4.31 -19.48
N LEU A 74 -5.03 3.42 -20.26
CA LEU A 74 -6.47 3.15 -20.16
C LEU A 74 -6.83 2.48 -18.83
N ALA A 75 -6.00 1.55 -18.37
CA ALA A 75 -6.18 0.87 -17.08
C ALA A 75 -6.06 1.84 -15.90
N MET A 76 -5.01 2.66 -15.85
CA MET A 76 -4.78 3.64 -14.78
C MET A 76 -5.88 4.70 -14.70
N ASN A 77 -6.52 5.05 -15.82
CA ASN A 77 -7.66 5.97 -15.85
C ASN A 77 -9.00 5.30 -15.49
N GLY A 78 -9.00 4.03 -15.07
CA GLY A 78 -10.19 3.28 -14.70
C GLY A 78 -11.08 2.85 -15.87
N ASN A 79 -10.59 2.99 -17.12
CA ASN A 79 -11.34 2.64 -18.33
C ASN A 79 -11.24 1.16 -18.69
N THR A 80 -10.44 0.38 -17.96
CA THR A 80 -10.24 -1.05 -18.20
C THR A 80 -10.22 -1.80 -16.86
N ARG A 81 -10.80 -3.01 -16.83
CA ARG A 81 -10.80 -3.86 -15.64
C ARG A 81 -9.68 -4.89 -15.71
N PHE A 82 -9.04 -5.16 -14.59
CA PHE A 82 -8.18 -6.34 -14.43
C PHE A 82 -9.05 -7.60 -14.41
N ARG A 83 -8.65 -8.65 -15.12
CA ARG A 83 -9.39 -9.92 -15.25
C ARG A 83 -8.51 -11.11 -14.94
#